data_AF-A0A1H4MGK7-F1
#
_entry.id   AF-A0A1H4MGK7-F1
#
_cell.length_a   1.000
_cell.length_b   1.000
_cell.length_c   1.000
_cell.angle_alpha   90.00
_cell.angle_beta   90.00
_cell.angle_gamma   90.00
#
_symmetry.space_group_name_H-M   'P 1'
#
loop_
_entity.id
_entity.type
_entity.pdbx_description
1 polymer ?
#
loop_
_entity_poly.entity_id
_entity_poly.type
_entity_poly.pdbx_seq_one_letter_code
_entity_poly.pdbx_strand_id
1 'polypeptide(L)' 'MKESIHIFEEIDKRIHELKIMEEEYRTKNNISGRLNAKTRREELQRLKNIVLEKQEI' A
#
# COMPACT_ATOMS: atom_id res chain seq x y z
N MET A 1 -4.26 17.54 12.04
CA MET A 1 -5.28 17.32 10.98
C MET A 1 -4.73 17.52 9.57
N LYS A 2 -4.17 18.67 9.18
CA LYS A 2 -3.57 18.86 7.84
C LYS A 2 -2.44 17.86 7.51
N GLU A 3 -1.54 17.60 8.47
CA GLU A 3 -0.46 16.63 8.30
C GLU A 3 -0.98 15.18 8.18
N SER A 4 -2.03 14.83 8.93
CA SER A 4 -2.65 13.50 8.88
C SER A 4 -3.26 13.20 7.51
N ILE A 5 -3.87 14.20 6.86
CA ILE A 5 -4.40 14.08 5.49
C ILE A 5 -3.27 13.78 4.50
N HIS A 6 -2.16 14.52 4.59
CA HIS A 6 -1.00 14.32 3.72
C HIS A 6 -0.38 12.92 3.89
N ILE A 7 -0.33 12.40 5.12
CA ILE A 7 0.19 11.05 5.40
C ILE A 7 -0.70 9.98 4.73
N PHE A 8 -2.02 10.10 4.82
CA PHE A 8 -2.92 9.11 4.20
C PHE A 8 -2.87 9.15 2.68
N GLU A 9 -2.75 10.34 2.08
CA GLU A 9 -2.55 10.50 0.63
C GLU A 9 -1.23 9.85 0.17
N GLU A 10 -0.16 10.02 0.93
CA GLU A 10 1.14 9.40 0.63
C GLU A 10 1.08 7.86 0.78
N ILE A 11 0.38 7.36 1.79
CA ILE A 11 0.10 5.92 1.94
C ILE A 11 -0.68 5.39 0.74
N ASP A 12 -1.73 6.09 0.29
CA ASP A 12 -2.53 5.68 -0.86
C ASP A 12 -1.72 5.67 -2.16
N LYS A 13 -0.89 6.69 -2.36
CA LYS A 13 0.06 6.73 -3.47
C LYS A 13 0.99 5.51 -3.43
N ARG A 14 1.53 5.18 -2.26
CA ARG A 14 2.44 4.04 -2.11
C ARG A 14 1.74 2.70 -2.35
N ILE A 15 0.50 2.54 -1.89
CA ILE A 15 -0.34 1.37 -2.19
C ILE A 15 -0.56 1.23 -3.70
N HIS A 16 -0.82 2.34 -4.40
CA HIS A 16 -0.99 2.35 -5.85
C HIS A 16 0.29 1.95 -6.59
N GLU A 17 1.44 2.51 -6.20
CA GLU A 17 2.75 2.13 -6.76
C GLU A 17 3.02 0.62 -6.58
N LEU A 18 2.72 0.05 -5.42
CA LEU A 18 2.90 -1.39 -5.18
C LEU A 18 1.98 -2.25 -6.07
N LYS A 19 0.76 -1.81 -6.37
CA LYS A 19 -0.11 -2.49 -7.35
C LYS A 19 0.49 -2.47 -8.75
N ILE A 20 1.07 -1.35 -9.17
CA ILE A 20 1.76 -1.26 -10.47
C ILE A 20 2.96 -2.23 -10.49
N MET A 21 3.77 -2.26 -9.43
CA MET A 21 4.90 -3.19 -9.33
C MET A 21 4.47 -4.66 -9.37
N GLU A 22 3.36 -5.03 -8.72
CA GLU A 22 2.79 -6.38 -8.83
C GLU A 22 2.48 -6.76 -10.28
N GLU A 23 1.94 -5.83 -11.07
CA GLU A 23 1.62 -6.02 -12.48
C GLU A 23 2.88 -6.13 -13.35
N GLU A 24 3.87 -5.28 -13.11
CA GLU A 24 5.16 -5.35 -13.79
C GLU A 24 5.86 -6.68 -13.51
N TYR A 25 5.87 -7.13 -12.25
CA TYR A 25 6.45 -8.41 -11.87
C TYR A 25 5.66 -9.59 -12.44
N ARG A 26 4.33 -9.47 -12.55
CA ARG A 26 3.49 -10.46 -13.25
C ARG A 26 3.90 -10.58 -14.71
N THR A 27 4.04 -9.44 -15.40
CA THR A 27 4.44 -9.40 -16.81
C THR A 27 5.84 -9.97 -17.05
N LYS A 28 6.75 -9.76 -16.09
CA LYS A 28 8.12 -10.29 -16.12
C LYS A 28 8.26 -11.73 -15.61
N ASN A 29 7.16 -12.43 -15.28
CA ASN A 29 7.16 -13.74 -14.62
C ASN A 29 8.00 -13.80 -13.32
N ASN A 30 8.19 -12.67 -12.65
CA ASN A 30 8.91 -12.58 -11.38
C ASN A 30 7.96 -12.85 -10.20
N ILE A 31 7.78 -14.12 -9.88
CA ILE A 31 6.85 -14.57 -8.83
C ILE A 31 7.25 -14.00 -7.45
N SER A 32 8.54 -14.04 -7.11
CA SER A 32 9.04 -13.56 -5.81
C SER A 32 8.84 -12.05 -5.67
N GLY A 33 9.20 -11.27 -6.69
CA GLY A 33 8.96 -9.82 -6.72
C GLY A 33 7.49 -9.48 -6.55
N ARG A 34 6.60 -10.19 -7.27
CA ARG A 34 5.15 -10.01 -7.16
C ARG A 34 4.64 -10.31 -5.76
N LEU A 35 5.06 -11.42 -5.15
CA LEU A 35 4.66 -11.77 -3.78
C LEU A 35 5.15 -10.74 -2.76
N ASN A 36 6.39 -10.29 -2.88
CA ASN A 36 6.96 -9.28 -1.99
C ASN A 36 6.21 -7.94 -2.09
N ALA A 37 5.91 -7.47 -3.31
CA ALA A 37 5.14 -6.26 -3.54
C ALA A 37 3.72 -6.38 -2.97
N LYS A 38 3.05 -7.52 -3.21
CA LYS A 38 1.73 -7.84 -2.65
C LYS A 38 1.71 -7.83 -1.13
N THR A 39 2.66 -8.51 -0.48
CA THR A 39 2.74 -8.56 0.99
C THR A 39 2.90 -7.16 1.57
N ARG A 40 3.81 -6.35 1.02
CA ARG A 40 4.01 -4.96 1.47
C ARG A 40 2.76 -4.11 1.28
N ARG A 41 2.04 -4.29 0.17
CA ARG A 41 0.79 -3.57 -0.09
C ARG A 41 -0.29 -3.93 0.93
N GLU A 42 -0.46 -5.21 1.22
CA GLU A 42 -1.48 -5.70 2.16
C GLU A 42 -1.15 -5.31 3.62
N GLU A 43 0.12 -5.29 3.99
CA GLU A 43 0.57 -4.77 5.29
C GLU A 43 0.29 -3.28 5.42
N LEU A 44 0.65 -2.48 4.42
CA LEU A 44 0.41 -1.03 4.43
C LEU A 44 -1.08 -0.69 4.46
N GLN A 45 -1.92 -1.42 3.71
CA GLN A 45 -3.37 -1.27 3.75
C GLN A 45 -3.93 -1.61 5.15
N ARG A 46 -3.45 -2.67 5.78
CA ARG A 46 -3.86 -3.03 7.15
C ARG A 46 -3.49 -1.95 8.16
N LEU A 47 -2.25 -1.44 8.09
CA LEU A 47 -1.81 -0.35 8.95
C LEU A 47 -2.66 0.91 8.76
N LYS A 48 -2.95 1.27 7.50
CA LYS A 48 -3.85 2.40 7.17
C LYS A 48 -5.21 2.23 7.86
N ASN A 49 -5.82 1.04 7.73
CA ASN A 49 -7.12 0.75 8.30
C ASN A 49 -7.10 0.82 9.84
N ILE A 50 -6.09 0.25 10.49
CA ILE A 50 -5.95 0.31 11.96
C ILE A 50 -5.85 1.77 12.46
N VAL A 51 -5.10 2.61 11.75
CA VAL A 51 -4.95 4.03 12.12
C VAL A 51 -6.28 4.77 11.93
N LEU A 52 -6.99 4.52 10.82
CA LEU A 52 -8.32 5.11 10.58
C LEU A 52 -9.33 4.70 11.66
N GLU A 53 -9.39 3.41 11.99
CA GLU A 53 -10.25 2.87 13.06
C GLU A 53 -9.95 3.51 14.42
N LYS A 54 -8.66 3.70 14.76
CA LYS A 54 -8.22 4.31 16.01
C LYS A 54 -8.46 5.82 16.08
N GLN A 55 -8.67 6.48 14.94
CA GLN A 55 -8.91 7.93 14.88
C GLN A 55 -10.39 8.31 15.04
N GLU A 56 -11.31 7.34 15.12
CA GLU A 56 -12.77 7.56 15.17
C GLU A 56 -13.23 8.69 14.21
N ILE A 57 -12.93 8.51 12.92
CA ILE A 57 -13.71 9.09 11.81
C ILE A 57 -14.75 8.05 11.37
#